data_AF-A0A961IAR5-F1
#
_entry.id   AF-A0A961IAR5-F1
#
_cell.length_a   1.000
_cell.length_b   1.000
_cell.length_c   1.000
_cell.angle_alpha   90.00
_cell.angle_beta   90.00
_cell.angle_gamma   90.00
#
_symmetry.space_group_name_H-M   'P 1'
#
loop_
_entity.id
_entity.type
_entity.pdbx_description
1 polymer ?
#
loop_
_entity_poly.entity_id
_entity_poly.type
_entity_poly.pdbx_seq_one_letter_code
_entity_poly.pdbx_strand_id
1 'polypeptide(L)'
;LQADANAQTAFQLLQQISKMYAGDFFEFDPYFEDADLQRTHFSNLYRKTLVTAAGIYARERDFQKMVEVTERALQLDPLDESIWRLHFQALDNSGNRNAALKKYAGLQKLLKKELDSEPDEETRNFIARLRAK
;
A
#
# COMPACT_ATOMS: atom_id res chain seq x y z
N LEU A 1 26.00 5.31 1.25
CA LEU A 1 26.83 4.21 0.71
C LEU A 1 26.25 2.82 1.01
N GLN A 2 26.10 2.35 2.27
CA GLN A 2 25.40 1.07 2.54
C GLN A 2 23.87 1.14 2.39
N ALA A 3 23.26 2.30 2.66
CA ALA A 3 21.82 2.50 2.50
C ALA A 3 21.37 2.46 1.03
N ASP A 4 22.19 3.01 0.12
CA ASP A 4 21.91 3.04 -1.32
C ASP A 4 22.01 1.64 -1.94
N ALA A 5 22.96 0.82 -1.49
CA ALA A 5 23.09 -0.57 -1.94
C ALA A 5 21.88 -1.43 -1.51
N ASN A 6 21.35 -1.21 -0.31
CA ASN A 6 20.14 -1.89 0.17
C ASN A 6 18.88 -1.39 -0.54
N ALA A 7 18.79 -0.10 -0.88
CA ALA A 7 17.69 0.47 -1.64
C ALA A 7 17.68 -0.06 -3.09
N GLN A 8 18.84 -0.13 -3.73
CA GLN A 8 18.99 -0.72 -5.07
C GLN A 8 18.64 -2.21 -5.07
N THR A 9 19.06 -2.94 -4.03
CA THR A 9 18.75 -4.37 -3.88
C THR A 9 17.26 -4.59 -3.62
N ALA A 10 16.64 -3.76 -2.77
CA ALA A 10 15.19 -3.79 -2.54
C ALA A 10 14.41 -3.43 -3.81
N PHE A 11 14.89 -2.47 -4.60
CA PHE A 11 14.32 -2.10 -5.89
C PHE A 11 14.47 -3.20 -6.95
N GLN A 12 15.60 -3.91 -6.98
CA GLN A 12 15.77 -5.08 -7.85
C GLN A 12 14.89 -6.25 -7.41
N LEU A 13 14.76 -6.50 -6.10
CA LEU A 13 13.80 -7.47 -5.57
C LEU A 13 12.37 -7.09 -5.95
N LEU A 14 12.00 -5.80 -5.83
CA LEU A 14 10.71 -5.26 -6.26
C LEU A 14 10.44 -5.51 -7.73
N GLN A 15 11.42 -5.26 -8.61
CA GLN A 15 11.28 -5.50 -10.06
C GLN A 15 11.19 -6.99 -10.39
N GLN A 16 11.92 -7.86 -9.68
CA GLN A 16 11.83 -9.30 -9.86
C GLN A 16 10.48 -9.84 -9.38
N ILE A 17 10.04 -9.42 -8.20
CA ILE A 17 8.73 -9.80 -7.65
C ILE A 17 7.61 -9.27 -8.56
N SER A 18 7.68 -8.03 -9.05
CA SER A 18 6.64 -7.50 -9.95
C SER A 18 6.57 -8.22 -11.30
N LYS A 19 7.71 -8.75 -11.79
CA LYS A 19 7.75 -9.59 -13.00
C LYS A 19 7.20 -11.00 -12.74
N MET A 20 7.42 -11.55 -11.55
CA MET A 20 6.82 -12.83 -11.13
C MET A 20 5.33 -12.69 -10.84
N TYR A 21 4.89 -11.52 -10.38
CA TYR A 21 3.50 -11.19 -10.07
C TYR A 21 2.75 -10.62 -11.28
N ALA A 22 3.13 -11.00 -12.50
CA ALA A 22 2.48 -10.60 -13.75
C ALA A 22 1.21 -11.42 -14.04
N GLY A 23 0.33 -11.57 -13.04
CA GLY A 23 -1.02 -12.15 -13.21
C GLY A 23 -1.10 -13.67 -13.43
N ASP A 24 -0.04 -14.31 -13.94
CA ASP A 24 -0.10 -15.69 -14.45
C ASP A 24 0.21 -16.79 -13.43
N PHE A 25 0.44 -16.46 -12.16
CA PHE A 25 0.70 -17.49 -11.16
C PHE A 25 -0.63 -18.18 -10.78
N PHE A 26 -0.92 -19.27 -11.50
CA PHE A 26 -2.05 -20.20 -11.36
C PHE A 26 -3.36 -19.84 -12.09
N GLU A 27 -3.35 -19.15 -13.24
CA GLU A 27 -4.55 -19.20 -14.10
C GLU A 27 -4.79 -20.61 -14.71
N PHE A 28 -3.75 -21.44 -14.76
CA PHE A 28 -3.79 -22.72 -15.46
C PHE A 28 -4.42 -23.89 -14.67
N ASP A 29 -4.52 -23.82 -13.34
CA ASP A 29 -5.19 -24.87 -12.56
C ASP A 29 -5.72 -24.35 -11.21
N PRO A 30 -6.98 -23.86 -11.16
CA PRO A 30 -7.66 -23.49 -9.93
C PRO A 30 -7.82 -24.64 -8.92
N TYR A 31 -7.57 -25.89 -9.34
CA TYR A 31 -7.71 -27.10 -8.52
C TYR A 31 -6.36 -27.67 -8.07
N PHE A 32 -5.24 -26.99 -8.35
CA PHE A 32 -3.94 -27.38 -7.81
C PHE A 32 -3.97 -27.28 -6.29
N GLU A 33 -3.81 -28.42 -5.62
CA GLU A 33 -3.69 -28.53 -4.17
C GLU A 33 -2.60 -27.55 -3.71
N ASP A 34 -2.93 -26.63 -2.79
CA ASP A 34 -2.10 -25.50 -2.30
C ASP A 34 -2.00 -24.21 -3.14
N ALA A 35 -2.66 -24.08 -4.29
CA ALA A 35 -2.58 -22.85 -5.11
C ALA A 35 -3.01 -21.58 -4.34
N ASP A 36 -4.07 -21.65 -3.54
CA ASP A 36 -4.56 -20.50 -2.76
C ASP A 36 -3.60 -20.10 -1.63
N LEU A 37 -2.93 -21.08 -1.04
CA LEU A 37 -1.93 -20.87 0.01
C LEU A 37 -0.70 -20.16 -0.56
N GLN A 38 -0.27 -20.57 -1.75
CA GLN A 38 0.82 -19.91 -2.49
C GLN A 38 0.42 -18.49 -2.95
N ARG A 39 -0.77 -18.31 -3.53
CA ARG A 39 -1.27 -16.98 -3.93
C ARG A 39 -1.32 -16.01 -2.75
N THR A 40 -1.82 -16.48 -1.60
CA THR A 40 -1.88 -15.69 -0.36
C THR A 40 -0.48 -15.35 0.14
N HIS A 41 0.44 -16.33 0.14
CA HIS A 41 1.84 -16.11 0.54
C HIS A 41 2.53 -15.03 -0.31
N PHE A 42 2.44 -15.14 -1.64
CA PHE A 42 3.08 -14.18 -2.54
C PHE A 42 2.41 -12.81 -2.51
N SER A 43 1.07 -12.74 -2.38
CA SER A 43 0.36 -11.47 -2.19
C SER A 43 0.84 -10.74 -0.93
N ASN A 44 0.96 -11.46 0.19
CA ASN A 44 1.46 -10.92 1.44
C ASN A 44 2.92 -10.43 1.32
N LEU A 45 3.78 -11.19 0.64
CA LEU A 45 5.16 -10.80 0.42
C LEU A 45 5.28 -9.55 -0.46
N TYR A 46 4.48 -9.49 -1.53
CA TYR A 46 4.45 -8.34 -2.41
C TYR A 46 3.95 -7.09 -1.68
N ARG A 47 2.86 -7.20 -0.91
CA ARG A 47 2.34 -6.11 -0.06
C ARG A 47 3.39 -5.59 0.92
N LYS A 48 4.08 -6.49 1.63
CA LYS A 48 5.15 -6.12 2.56
C LYS A 48 6.29 -5.37 1.86
N THR A 49 6.62 -5.78 0.64
CA THR A 49 7.64 -5.12 -0.17
C THR A 49 7.22 -3.71 -0.57
N LEU A 50 5.95 -3.51 -0.97
CA LEU A 50 5.40 -2.19 -1.32
C LEU A 50 5.37 -1.24 -0.11
N VAL A 51 4.99 -1.74 1.07
CA VAL A 51 5.03 -0.96 2.33
C VAL A 51 6.46 -0.54 2.67
N THR A 52 7.43 -1.46 2.49
CA THR A 52 8.85 -1.15 2.67
C THR A 52 9.32 -0.07 1.69
N ALA A 53 8.92 -0.17 0.42
CA ALA A 53 9.21 0.85 -0.60
C ALA A 53 8.64 2.21 -0.24
N ALA A 54 7.40 2.26 0.26
CA ALA A 54 6.77 3.51 0.72
C ALA A 54 7.61 4.19 1.82
N GLY A 55 8.16 3.41 2.77
CA GLY A 55 9.05 3.91 3.81
C GLY A 55 10.41 4.40 3.30
N ILE A 56 10.90 3.89 2.16
CA ILE A 56 12.11 4.40 1.48
C ILE A 56 11.78 5.73 0.79
N TYR A 57 10.72 5.77 -0.03
CA TYR A 57 10.31 6.99 -0.73
C TYR A 57 9.92 8.12 0.23
N ALA A 58 9.35 7.81 1.39
CA ALA A 58 9.12 8.79 2.44
C ALA A 58 10.42 9.44 2.95
N ARG A 59 11.49 8.65 3.14
CA ARG A 59 12.81 9.14 3.56
C ARG A 59 13.50 9.97 2.48
N GLU A 60 13.34 9.57 1.23
CA GLU A 60 13.88 10.29 0.06
C GLU A 60 13.04 11.52 -0.33
N ARG A 61 11.86 11.70 0.29
CA ARG A 61 10.86 12.72 -0.05
C ARG A 61 10.33 12.60 -1.49
N ASP A 62 10.41 11.41 -2.08
CA ASP A 62 9.80 11.08 -3.37
C ASP A 62 8.32 10.70 -3.15
N PHE A 63 7.51 11.68 -2.80
CA PHE A 63 6.11 11.45 -2.44
C PHE A 63 5.26 10.99 -3.62
N GLN A 64 5.68 11.27 -4.86
CA GLN A 64 4.99 10.80 -6.06
C GLN A 64 5.11 9.29 -6.19
N LYS A 65 6.32 8.72 -6.07
CA LYS A 65 6.48 7.26 -6.05
C LYS A 65 5.85 6.62 -4.82
N MET A 66 5.85 7.31 -3.67
CA MET A 66 5.16 6.84 -2.48
C MET A 66 3.65 6.68 -2.72
N VAL A 67 3.01 7.61 -3.44
CA VAL A 67 1.61 7.46 -3.87
C VAL A 67 1.45 6.21 -4.73
N GLU A 68 2.29 6.01 -5.75
CA GLU A 68 2.18 4.85 -6.66
C GLU A 68 2.28 3.50 -5.93
N VAL A 69 3.26 3.34 -5.03
CA VAL A 69 3.42 2.06 -4.31
C VAL A 69 2.33 1.83 -3.27
N THR A 70 1.82 2.89 -2.63
CA THR A 70 0.72 2.75 -1.68
C THR A 70 -0.60 2.44 -2.39
N GLU A 71 -0.86 2.99 -3.59
CA GLU A 71 -2.03 2.59 -4.39
C GLU A 71 -1.99 1.12 -4.79
N ARG A 72 -0.83 0.61 -5.21
CA ARG A 72 -0.67 -0.83 -5.49
C ARG A 72 -0.89 -1.69 -4.25
N ALA A 73 -0.41 -1.24 -3.09
CA ALA A 73 -0.58 -1.98 -1.84
C ALA A 73 -2.06 -2.02 -1.41
N LEU A 74 -2.80 -0.93 -1.62
CA LEU A 74 -4.25 -0.86 -1.38
C LEU A 74 -5.07 -1.71 -2.35
N GLN A 75 -4.57 -2.01 -3.55
CA GLN A 75 -5.22 -2.97 -4.45
C GLN A 75 -5.12 -4.41 -3.93
N LEU A 76 -4.06 -4.73 -3.17
CA LEU A 76 -3.87 -6.06 -2.57
C LEU A 76 -4.67 -6.23 -1.29
N ASP A 77 -4.71 -5.18 -0.45
CA ASP A 77 -5.48 -5.17 0.79
C ASP A 77 -6.09 -3.78 1.02
N PRO A 78 -7.34 -3.55 0.57
CA PRO A 78 -7.99 -2.26 0.71
C PRO A 78 -8.50 -1.98 2.13
N LEU A 79 -8.48 -2.97 3.04
CA LEU A 79 -8.97 -2.83 4.42
C LEU A 79 -7.83 -2.52 5.41
N ASP A 80 -6.57 -2.64 5.00
CA ASP A 80 -5.41 -2.29 5.84
C ASP A 80 -5.27 -0.76 5.98
N GLU A 81 -5.78 -0.24 7.09
CA GLU A 81 -5.74 1.18 7.42
C GLU A 81 -4.31 1.74 7.57
N SER A 82 -3.32 0.90 7.88
CA SER A 82 -1.93 1.35 7.99
C SER A 82 -1.38 1.81 6.63
N ILE A 83 -1.78 1.14 5.55
CA ILE A 83 -1.43 1.50 4.17
C ILE A 83 -2.15 2.79 3.77
N TRP A 84 -3.42 2.94 4.16
CA TRP A 84 -4.16 4.19 3.96
C TRP A 84 -3.48 5.38 4.63
N ARG A 85 -2.98 5.23 5.86
CA ARG A 85 -2.23 6.30 6.55
C ARG A 85 -0.97 6.70 5.79
N LEU A 86 -0.20 5.74 5.26
CA LEU A 86 0.95 6.02 4.39
C LEU A 86 0.52 6.75 3.10
N HIS A 87 -0.58 6.33 2.49
CA HIS A 87 -1.11 6.98 1.28
C HIS A 87 -1.55 8.42 1.54
N PHE A 88 -2.25 8.68 2.66
CA PHE A 88 -2.63 10.04 3.05
C PHE A 88 -1.41 10.91 3.35
N GLN A 89 -0.38 10.35 3.99
CA GLN A 89 0.89 11.03 4.20
C GLN A 89 1.56 11.41 2.87
N ALA A 90 1.59 10.50 1.91
CA ALA A 90 2.15 10.76 0.58
C ALA A 90 1.40 11.89 -0.15
N LEU A 91 0.06 11.85 -0.10
CA LEU A 91 -0.79 12.88 -0.70
C LEU A 91 -0.62 14.24 -0.02
N ASP A 92 -0.58 14.30 1.31
CA ASP A 92 -0.36 15.56 2.03
C ASP A 92 0.99 16.19 1.69
N ASN A 93 2.06 15.38 1.69
CA ASN A 93 3.41 15.87 1.42
C ASN A 93 3.66 16.21 -0.06
N SER A 94 2.85 15.69 -0.98
CA SER A 94 2.85 16.09 -2.40
C SER A 94 1.93 17.28 -2.70
N GLY A 95 1.33 17.91 -1.68
CA GLY A 95 0.43 19.05 -1.85
C GLY A 95 -1.02 18.68 -2.22
N ASN A 96 -1.33 17.39 -2.29
CA ASN A 96 -2.62 16.84 -2.71
C ASN A 96 -3.55 16.54 -1.52
N ARG A 97 -3.55 17.39 -0.48
CA ARG A 97 -4.36 17.21 0.73
C ARG A 97 -5.86 16.99 0.46
N ASN A 98 -6.44 17.72 -0.49
CA ASN A 98 -7.85 17.54 -0.87
C ASN A 98 -8.12 16.12 -1.40
N ALA A 99 -7.16 15.54 -2.13
CA ALA A 99 -7.26 14.16 -2.57
C ALA A 99 -7.22 13.18 -1.38
N ALA A 100 -6.38 13.42 -0.37
CA ALA A 100 -6.34 12.60 0.85
C ALA A 100 -7.69 12.61 1.57
N LEU A 101 -8.31 13.78 1.75
CA LEU A 101 -9.62 13.90 2.40
C LEU A 101 -10.74 13.22 1.59
N LYS A 102 -10.71 13.31 0.26
CA LYS A 102 -11.65 12.60 -0.61
C LYS A 102 -11.49 11.08 -0.48
N LYS A 103 -10.25 10.59 -0.48
CA LYS A 103 -9.93 9.17 -0.32
C LYS A 103 -10.36 8.66 1.06
N TYR A 104 -10.18 9.44 2.12
CA TYR A 104 -10.69 9.10 3.46
C TYR A 104 -12.21 8.89 3.50
N ALA A 105 -12.98 9.74 2.83
CA ALA A 105 -14.43 9.50 2.71
C ALA A 105 -14.75 8.18 1.97
N GLY A 106 -13.89 7.77 1.03
CA GLY A 106 -13.95 6.45 0.40
C GLY A 106 -13.66 5.31 1.38
N LEU A 107 -12.60 5.44 2.19
CA LEU A 107 -12.25 4.49 3.24
C LEU A 107 -13.40 4.30 4.24
N GLN A 108 -14.02 5.40 4.70
CA GLN A 108 -15.17 5.32 5.62
C GLN A 108 -16.32 4.48 5.04
N LYS A 109 -16.62 4.69 3.75
CA LYS A 109 -17.67 3.90 3.07
C LYS A 109 -17.27 2.44 2.91
N LEU A 110 -16.00 2.18 2.60
CA LEU A 110 -15.48 0.82 2.45
C LEU A 110 -15.57 0.05 3.77
N LEU A 111 -15.03 0.59 4.86
CA LEU A 111 -15.07 -0.06 6.18
C LEU A 111 -16.50 -0.29 6.67
N LYS A 112 -17.37 0.71 6.47
CA LYS A 112 -18.79 0.55 6.83
C LYS A 112 -19.47 -0.56 6.02
N LYS A 113 -19.13 -0.71 4.75
CA LYS A 113 -19.69 -1.74 3.87
C LYS A 113 -19.17 -3.15 4.20
N GLU A 114 -17.85 -3.28 4.38
CA GLU A 114 -17.21 -4.59 4.48
C GLU A 114 -17.14 -5.11 5.93
N LEU A 115 -17.05 -4.22 6.91
CA LEU A 115 -16.79 -4.57 8.33
C LEU A 115 -17.81 -3.96 9.32
N ASP A 116 -18.80 -3.21 8.82
CA ASP A 116 -19.74 -2.40 9.64
C ASP A 116 -19.07 -1.44 10.64
N SER A 117 -17.80 -1.10 10.40
CA SER A 117 -16.95 -0.33 11.30
C SER A 117 -16.62 1.08 10.79
N GLU A 118 -16.12 1.92 11.69
CA GLU A 118 -15.50 3.21 11.34
C GLU A 118 -13.97 3.07 11.29
N PRO A 119 -13.25 3.98 10.59
CA PRO A 119 -11.79 3.99 10.60
C PRO A 119 -11.22 4.06 12.01
N ASP A 120 -10.10 3.39 12.26
CA ASP A 120 -9.44 3.36 13.55
C ASP A 120 -9.04 4.75 14.08
N GLU A 121 -8.71 4.81 15.37
CA GLU A 121 -8.39 6.08 16.03
C GLU A 121 -7.14 6.74 15.41
N GLU A 122 -6.14 5.98 15.01
CA GLU A 122 -4.92 6.50 14.38
C GLU A 122 -5.23 7.21 13.06
N THR A 123 -6.07 6.60 12.22
CA THR A 123 -6.53 7.15 10.95
C THR A 123 -7.35 8.41 11.18
N ARG A 124 -8.31 8.39 12.11
CA ARG A 124 -9.12 9.58 12.43
C ARG A 124 -8.26 10.73 12.95
N ASN A 125 -7.32 10.44 13.84
CA ASN A 125 -6.39 11.44 14.39
C ASN A 125 -5.48 12.02 13.30
N PHE A 126 -5.01 11.19 12.37
CA PHE A 126 -4.25 11.66 11.21
C PHE A 126 -5.07 12.63 10.34
N ILE A 127 -6.30 12.26 10.00
CA ILE A 127 -7.18 13.10 9.18
C ILE A 127 -7.59 14.38 9.90
N ALA A 128 -7.80 14.35 11.21
CA ALA A 128 -8.05 15.55 12.00
C ALA A 128 -6.88 16.53 11.91
N ARG A 129 -5.63 16.05 12.05
CA ARG A 129 -4.43 16.87 11.85
C ARG A 129 -4.34 17.43 10.44
N LEU A 130 -4.66 16.62 9.42
CA LEU A 130 -4.74 17.12 8.06
C LEU A 130 -5.74 18.26 7.97
N ARG A 131 -6.96 18.13 8.49
CA ARG A 131 -8.00 19.17 8.41
C ARG A 131 -7.63 20.48 9.11
N ALA A 132 -6.78 20.43 10.15
CA ALA A 132 -6.41 21.60 10.94
C ALA A 132 -5.23 22.42 10.38
N LYS A 133 -4.50 21.90 9.38
CA LYS A 133 -3.49 22.68 8.64
C LYS A 133 -4.13 23.78 7.81
#